data_AF-A0A6M6DZS3-F1
#
_entry.id   AF-A0A6M6DZS3-F1
#
_cell.length_a   1.000
_cell.length_b   1.000
_cell.length_c   1.000
_cell.angle_alpha   90.00
_cell.angle_beta   90.00
_cell.angle_gamma   90.00
#
_symmetry.space_group_name_H-M   'P 1'
#
loop_
_entity.id
_entity.type
_entity.pdbx_description
1 polymer ?
#
loop_
_entity_poly.entity_id
_entity_poly.type
_entity_poly.pdbx_seq_one_letter_code
_entity_poly.pdbx_strand_id
1 'polypeptide(L)'
;MEEQQKTLKIKKNLAPKQERKSILLSPYSRGKKKAKFQDVLINTDKYVYILLNGKDKNNLDTQKGLNGLIRPFKLLEINEDIFSTQFKGGKWLLAIEKGNLKDDMLDHRKKSFIGKINANKTYLLVVNQIETFIEFTCILGGCHYAYEKNCFKMNNFKCCETDRKRHLKGRYGYA
;
A
#
# COMPACT_ATOMS: atom_id res chain seq x y z
N MET A 1 34.54 -36.69 45.55
CA MET A 1 34.40 -36.22 44.15
C MET A 1 33.04 -36.68 43.67
N GLU A 2 32.09 -35.77 43.48
CA GLU A 2 30.91 -35.91 42.60
C GLU A 2 29.99 -34.70 42.87
N GLU A 3 30.41 -33.55 42.35
CA GLU A 3 29.56 -32.36 42.29
C GLU A 3 28.52 -32.56 41.18
N GLN A 4 27.28 -32.77 41.60
CA GLN A 4 26.14 -32.94 40.70
C GLN A 4 25.93 -31.67 39.86
N GLN A 5 26.13 -31.83 38.56
CA GLN A 5 25.89 -30.84 37.52
C GLN A 5 24.42 -30.38 37.54
N LYS A 6 24.16 -29.21 38.12
CA LYS A 6 22.93 -28.46 37.89
C LYS A 6 22.97 -27.88 36.47
N THR A 7 22.40 -28.62 35.52
CA THR A 7 22.07 -28.11 34.19
C THR A 7 21.05 -26.96 34.31
N LEU A 8 21.56 -25.73 34.33
CA LEU A 8 20.79 -24.52 34.11
C LEU A 8 20.21 -24.56 32.69
N LYS A 9 18.93 -24.92 32.59
CA LYS A 9 18.12 -24.71 31.39
C LYS A 9 18.00 -23.20 31.15
N ILE A 10 18.93 -22.66 30.38
CA ILE A 10 18.86 -21.31 29.80
C ILE A 10 17.54 -21.27 29.01
N LYS A 11 16.55 -20.55 29.54
CA LYS A 11 15.36 -20.16 28.80
C LYS A 11 15.85 -19.40 27.57
N LYS A 12 15.80 -20.03 26.40
CA LYS A 12 15.92 -19.32 25.12
C LYS A 12 14.89 -18.20 25.15
N ASN A 13 15.37 -16.96 25.23
CA ASN A 13 14.56 -15.78 24.95
C ASN A 13 13.94 -15.99 23.57
N LEU A 14 12.68 -16.39 23.53
CA LEU A 14 11.89 -16.34 22.30
C LEU A 14 11.91 -14.87 21.87
N ALA A 15 12.53 -14.60 20.72
CA ALA A 15 12.45 -13.31 20.07
C ALA A 15 10.98 -12.84 20.09
N PRO A 16 10.72 -11.55 20.41
CA PRO A 16 9.35 -11.06 20.51
C PRO A 16 8.63 -11.40 19.21
N LYS A 17 7.53 -12.14 19.34
CA LYS A 17 6.69 -12.64 18.25
C LYS A 17 6.34 -11.44 17.37
N GLN A 18 7.07 -11.26 16.26
CA GLN A 18 6.94 -10.09 15.38
C GLN A 18 5.46 -9.85 15.11
N GLU A 19 4.98 -8.67 15.51
CA GLU A 19 3.60 -8.28 15.29
C GLU A 19 3.32 -8.36 13.79
N ARG A 20 2.38 -9.22 13.41
CA ARG A 20 1.91 -9.38 12.03
C ARG A 20 1.00 -8.20 11.67
N LYS A 21 1.57 -7.00 11.62
CA LYS A 21 0.88 -5.76 11.22
C LYS A 21 1.20 -5.44 9.76
N SER A 22 0.31 -4.69 9.12
CA SER A 22 0.55 -4.13 7.80
C SER A 22 1.72 -3.15 7.82
N ILE A 23 2.49 -3.12 6.73
CA ILE A 23 3.63 -2.23 6.62
C ILE A 23 3.09 -0.84 6.27
N LEU A 24 3.05 0.06 7.26
CA LEU A 24 2.64 1.44 7.05
C LEU A 24 3.67 2.18 6.18
N LEU A 25 3.21 2.69 5.05
CA LEU A 25 3.97 3.52 4.13
C LEU A 25 3.42 4.94 4.13
N SER A 26 4.33 5.91 4.10
CA SER A 26 4.00 7.34 4.16
C SER A 26 5.02 8.12 3.31
N PRO A 27 4.61 9.21 2.64
CA PRO A 27 5.53 10.07 1.90
C PRO A 27 6.62 10.69 2.79
N TYR A 28 6.35 10.84 4.08
CA TYR A 28 7.27 11.39 5.09
C TYR A 28 8.25 10.35 5.65
N SER A 29 8.14 9.08 5.24
CA SER A 29 9.09 8.04 5.62
C SER A 29 10.49 8.34 5.06
N ARG A 30 11.52 7.68 5.59
CA ARG A 30 12.91 7.77 5.10
C ARG A 30 13.39 6.43 4.52
N GLY A 31 14.41 6.49 3.66
CA GLY A 31 15.10 5.33 3.10
C GLY A 31 14.17 4.36 2.35
N LYS A 32 14.33 3.06 2.61
CA LYS A 32 13.61 1.98 1.92
C LYS A 32 12.08 2.12 1.96
N LYS A 33 11.51 2.62 3.06
CA LYS A 33 10.05 2.83 3.18
C LYS A 33 9.53 3.93 2.25
N LYS A 34 10.29 5.01 2.08
CA LYS A 34 9.95 6.08 1.12
C LYS A 34 10.02 5.58 -0.32
N ALA A 35 11.08 4.85 -0.65
CA ALA A 35 11.21 4.22 -1.97
C ALA A 35 10.06 3.25 -2.23
N LYS A 36 9.68 2.44 -1.24
CA LYS A 36 8.55 1.52 -1.36
C LYS A 36 7.21 2.25 -1.50
N PHE A 37 7.00 3.35 -0.78
CA PHE A 37 5.82 4.20 -0.96
C PHE A 37 5.70 4.68 -2.42
N GLN A 38 6.77 5.22 -2.99
CA GLN A 38 6.78 5.66 -4.39
C GLN A 38 6.58 4.50 -5.37
N ASP A 39 7.23 3.36 -5.13
CA ASP A 39 7.09 2.14 -5.93
C ASP A 39 5.63 1.64 -5.95
N VAL A 40 4.96 1.62 -4.80
CA VAL A 40 3.53 1.25 -4.69
C VAL A 40 2.63 2.20 -5.47
N LEU A 41 2.97 3.49 -5.59
CA LEU A 41 2.16 4.43 -6.35
C LEU A 41 2.43 4.36 -7.86
N ILE A 42 3.69 4.15 -8.26
CA ILE A 42 4.10 4.22 -9.67
C ILE A 42 3.84 2.89 -10.39
N ASN A 43 4.14 1.76 -9.76
CA ASN A 43 4.09 0.44 -10.40
C ASN A 43 2.72 -0.24 -10.18
N THR A 44 1.64 0.40 -10.62
CA THR A 44 0.26 -0.08 -10.43
C THR A 44 0.02 -1.50 -10.93
N ASP A 45 0.76 -1.94 -11.95
CA ASP A 45 0.67 -3.30 -12.49
C ASP A 45 1.18 -4.37 -11.53
N LYS A 46 2.07 -4.03 -10.58
CA LYS A 46 2.64 -4.99 -9.61
C LYS A 46 1.73 -5.23 -8.41
N TYR A 47 0.74 -4.36 -8.19
CA TYR A 47 -0.07 -4.37 -6.99
C TYR A 47 -1.56 -4.53 -7.30
N VAL A 48 -2.28 -5.00 -6.30
CA VAL A 48 -3.73 -4.97 -6.20
C VAL A 48 -4.09 -4.05 -5.04
N TYR A 49 -5.12 -3.24 -5.24
CA TYR A 49 -5.49 -2.19 -4.31
C TYR A 49 -6.89 -2.42 -3.74
N ILE A 50 -7.04 -2.14 -2.46
CA ILE A 50 -8.32 -2.21 -1.75
C ILE A 50 -8.47 -0.95 -0.93
N LEU A 51 -9.58 -0.22 -1.13
CA LEU A 51 -9.93 0.91 -0.26
C LEU A 51 -10.55 0.40 1.02
N LEU A 52 -10.00 0.85 2.15
CA LEU A 52 -10.48 0.50 3.48
C LEU A 52 -11.03 1.74 4.18
N ASN A 53 -12.17 1.56 4.85
CA ASN A 53 -12.65 2.49 5.86
C ASN A 53 -12.01 2.18 7.24
N GLY A 54 -12.39 2.92 8.27
CA GLY A 54 -11.85 2.72 9.64
C GLY A 54 -12.17 1.34 10.23
N LYS A 55 -13.38 0.81 9.99
CA LYS A 55 -13.80 -0.51 10.47
C LYS A 55 -12.98 -1.62 9.81
N ASP A 56 -12.75 -1.51 8.50
CA ASP A 56 -12.03 -2.50 7.72
C ASP A 56 -10.53 -2.52 8.05
N LYS A 57 -9.94 -1.34 8.28
CA LYS A 57 -8.57 -1.22 8.80
C LYS A 57 -8.45 -1.86 10.18
N ASN A 58 -9.39 -1.62 11.10
CA ASN A 58 -9.36 -2.25 12.42
C ASN A 58 -9.51 -3.77 12.33
N ASN A 59 -10.32 -4.27 11.39
CA ASN A 59 -10.41 -5.71 11.13
C ASN A 59 -9.08 -6.28 10.61
N LEU A 60 -8.40 -5.59 9.69
CA LEU A 60 -7.07 -5.99 9.20
C LEU A 60 -6.07 -6.15 10.36
N ASP A 61 -6.06 -5.22 11.30
CA ASP A 61 -5.15 -5.24 12.46
C ASP A 61 -5.53 -6.33 13.47
N THR A 62 -6.81 -6.46 13.81
CA THR A 62 -7.29 -7.42 14.83
C THR A 62 -7.23 -8.86 14.33
N GLN A 63 -7.55 -9.11 13.05
CA GLN A 63 -7.50 -10.43 12.43
C GLN A 63 -6.09 -10.80 11.92
N LYS A 64 -5.09 -9.92 12.11
CA LYS A 64 -3.70 -10.11 11.64
C LYS A 64 -3.59 -10.33 10.12
N GLY A 65 -4.57 -9.84 9.37
CA GLY A 65 -4.71 -10.10 7.94
C GLY A 65 -6.08 -9.75 7.39
N LEU A 66 -6.19 -9.80 6.07
CA LEU A 66 -7.44 -9.59 5.35
C LEU A 66 -8.06 -10.95 5.04
N ASN A 67 -9.35 -11.12 5.35
CA ASN A 67 -10.09 -12.35 5.11
C ASN A 67 -11.32 -12.08 4.23
N GLY A 68 -11.10 -12.14 2.92
CA GLY A 68 -12.12 -11.98 1.88
C GLY A 68 -13.12 -13.14 1.81
N LEU A 69 -12.83 -14.29 2.44
CA LEU A 69 -13.76 -15.42 2.48
C LEU A 69 -14.96 -15.19 3.40
N ILE A 70 -14.79 -14.37 4.47
CA ILE A 70 -15.92 -13.99 5.35
C ILE A 70 -16.73 -12.86 4.69
N ARG A 71 -16.03 -11.88 4.12
CA ARG A 71 -16.64 -10.76 3.42
C ARG A 71 -15.73 -10.35 2.27
N PRO A 72 -16.16 -10.50 1.00
CA PRO A 72 -15.39 -10.06 -0.15
C PRO A 72 -15.05 -8.57 -0.08
N PHE A 73 -13.86 -8.20 -0.52
CA PHE A 73 -13.44 -6.80 -0.61
C PHE A 73 -13.39 -6.39 -2.08
N LYS A 74 -14.10 -5.31 -2.42
CA LYS A 74 -14.04 -4.76 -3.79
C LYS A 74 -12.64 -4.23 -4.05
N LEU A 75 -12.07 -4.61 -5.19
CA LEU A 75 -10.80 -4.06 -5.65
C LEU A 75 -11.00 -2.62 -6.11
N LEU A 76 -10.04 -1.76 -5.81
CA LEU A 76 -9.99 -0.42 -6.40
C LEU A 76 -9.59 -0.56 -7.86
N GLU A 77 -10.47 -0.11 -8.76
CA GLU A 77 -10.17 -0.02 -10.18
C GLU A 77 -9.31 1.21 -10.44
N ILE A 78 -8.12 0.97 -10.99
CA ILE A 78 -7.21 2.01 -11.45
C ILE A 78 -7.33 2.02 -12.98
N ASN A 79 -7.91 3.09 -13.54
CA ASN A 79 -8.14 3.20 -14.98
C ASN A 79 -6.84 3.50 -15.73
N GLU A 80 -6.09 4.52 -15.30
CA GLU A 80 -4.87 4.98 -15.97
C GLU A 80 -3.66 4.99 -15.01
N ASP A 81 -3.85 5.56 -13.82
CA ASP A 81 -2.89 5.51 -12.72
C ASP A 81 -3.54 5.84 -11.38
N ILE A 82 -2.77 5.61 -10.31
CA ILE A 82 -3.18 5.95 -8.95
C ILE A 82 -3.32 7.47 -8.74
N PHE A 83 -2.68 8.29 -9.59
CA PHE A 83 -2.66 9.73 -9.48
C PHE A 83 -3.98 10.34 -9.97
N SER A 84 -4.65 9.71 -10.94
CA SER A 84 -5.97 10.08 -11.45
C SER A 84 -7.13 9.34 -10.74
N THR A 85 -6.81 8.51 -9.74
CA THR A 85 -7.80 7.69 -9.06
C THR A 85 -8.55 8.46 -7.97
N GLN A 86 -9.89 8.39 -7.97
CA GLN A 86 -10.72 8.95 -6.91
C GLN A 86 -10.89 7.96 -5.75
N PHE A 87 -10.40 8.30 -4.54
CA PHE A 87 -10.48 7.45 -3.35
C PHE A 87 -11.78 7.61 -2.54
N LYS A 88 -12.93 7.71 -3.21
CA LYS A 88 -14.23 8.02 -2.57
C LYS A 88 -14.56 7.07 -1.41
N GLY A 89 -14.76 7.65 -0.21
CA GLY A 89 -15.19 6.91 0.99
C GLY A 89 -14.10 6.07 1.67
N GLY A 90 -12.91 5.95 1.09
CA GLY A 90 -11.77 5.26 1.69
C GLY A 90 -10.90 6.20 2.50
N LYS A 91 -10.49 5.78 3.71
CA LYS A 91 -9.49 6.52 4.51
C LYS A 91 -8.09 5.94 4.36
N TRP A 92 -8.02 4.67 3.97
CA TRP A 92 -6.79 3.91 3.83
C TRP A 92 -6.79 3.16 2.51
N LEU A 93 -5.63 3.06 1.91
CA LEU A 93 -5.38 2.25 0.72
C LEU A 93 -4.49 1.08 1.14
N LEU A 94 -5.01 -0.14 0.98
CA LEU A 94 -4.24 -1.36 1.14
C LEU A 94 -3.71 -1.79 -0.22
N ALA A 95 -2.39 -1.90 -0.33
CA ALA A 95 -1.72 -2.43 -1.51
C ALA A 95 -1.15 -3.82 -1.20
N ILE A 96 -1.37 -4.75 -2.13
CA ILE A 96 -0.92 -6.14 -2.04
C ILE A 96 -0.15 -6.44 -3.32
N GLU A 97 1.09 -6.92 -3.22
CA GLU A 97 1.82 -7.37 -4.41
C GLU A 97 1.12 -8.58 -5.04
N LYS A 98 0.93 -8.56 -6.37
CA LYS A 98 0.32 -9.67 -7.10
C LYS A 98 1.05 -11.00 -6.88
N GLY A 99 2.38 -10.98 -6.74
CA GLY A 99 3.18 -12.17 -6.43
C GLY A 99 2.90 -12.81 -5.05
N ASN A 100 2.20 -12.11 -4.16
CA ASN A 100 1.74 -12.67 -2.88
C ASN A 100 0.32 -13.24 -2.95
N LEU A 101 -0.38 -13.05 -4.07
CA LEU A 101 -1.73 -13.54 -4.31
C LEU A 101 -1.67 -14.85 -5.10
N LYS A 102 -2.58 -15.76 -4.76
CA LYS A 102 -2.87 -16.92 -5.61
C LYS A 102 -4.06 -16.58 -6.52
N ASP A 103 -4.15 -17.23 -7.66
CA ASP A 103 -5.20 -16.95 -8.66
C ASP A 103 -6.62 -17.13 -8.08
N ASP A 104 -6.80 -18.08 -7.15
CA ASP A 104 -8.07 -18.35 -6.47
C ASP A 104 -8.47 -17.27 -5.44
N MET A 105 -7.57 -16.35 -5.10
CA MET A 105 -7.86 -15.26 -4.16
C MET A 105 -8.57 -14.07 -4.81
N LEU A 106 -8.68 -14.05 -6.14
CA LEU A 106 -9.29 -12.96 -6.90
C LEU A 106 -10.49 -13.47 -7.69
N ASP A 107 -11.67 -12.91 -7.41
CA ASP A 107 -12.83 -13.07 -8.28
C ASP A 107 -12.75 -12.03 -9.39
N HIS A 108 -12.26 -12.44 -10.55
CA HIS A 108 -12.14 -11.57 -11.73
C HIS A 108 -13.49 -11.09 -12.25
N ARG A 109 -14.56 -11.86 -12.08
CA ARG A 109 -15.90 -11.48 -12.55
C ARG A 109 -16.48 -10.36 -11.69
N LYS A 110 -16.31 -10.47 -10.37
CA LYS A 110 -16.80 -9.49 -9.39
C LYS A 110 -15.76 -8.44 -9.01
N LYS A 111 -14.57 -8.46 -9.64
CA LYS A 111 -13.42 -7.60 -9.33
C LYS A 111 -13.21 -7.48 -7.81
N SER A 112 -13.17 -8.62 -7.13
CA SER A 112 -13.18 -8.68 -5.67
C SER A 112 -12.09 -9.60 -5.15
N PHE A 113 -11.51 -9.25 -4.00
CA PHE A 113 -10.62 -10.12 -3.25
C PHE A 113 -11.45 -11.07 -2.36
N ILE A 114 -11.27 -12.37 -2.58
CA ILE A 114 -11.95 -13.48 -1.90
C ILE A 114 -10.95 -14.48 -1.31
N GLY A 115 -9.82 -13.97 -0.80
CA GLY A 115 -8.75 -14.81 -0.24
C GLY A 115 -8.47 -14.53 1.24
N LYS A 116 -7.41 -15.17 1.76
CA LYS A 116 -6.80 -14.82 3.06
C LYS A 116 -5.37 -14.37 2.83
N ILE A 117 -5.02 -13.20 3.36
CA ILE A 117 -3.65 -12.69 3.30
C ILE A 117 -3.20 -12.11 4.64
N ASN A 118 -1.99 -12.45 5.04
CA ASN A 118 -1.40 -11.94 6.29
C ASN A 118 -1.07 -10.46 6.15
N ALA A 119 -1.29 -9.69 7.22
CA ALA A 119 -1.06 -8.24 7.16
C ALA A 119 0.41 -7.89 6.88
N ASN A 120 1.39 -8.69 7.33
CA ASN A 120 2.81 -8.44 7.07
C ASN A 120 3.22 -8.53 5.59
N LYS A 121 2.36 -9.05 4.71
CA LYS A 121 2.55 -9.07 3.24
C LYS A 121 1.81 -7.92 2.54
N THR A 122 1.27 -6.99 3.31
CA THR A 122 0.46 -5.89 2.80
C THR A 122 1.08 -4.55 3.18
N TYR A 123 0.88 -3.57 2.31
CA TYR A 123 1.31 -2.19 2.51
C TYR A 123 0.08 -1.33 2.76
N LEU A 124 0.10 -0.56 3.84
CA LEU A 124 -1.01 0.32 4.20
C LEU A 124 -0.59 1.77 3.98
N LEU A 125 -1.41 2.53 3.26
CA LEU A 125 -1.19 3.93 2.96
C LEU A 125 -2.39 4.75 3.43
N VAL A 126 -2.14 5.97 3.92
CA VAL A 126 -3.20 6.92 4.29
C VAL A 126 -3.62 7.67 3.04
N VAL A 127 -4.92 7.64 2.68
CA VAL A 127 -5.43 8.29 1.47
C VAL A 127 -5.10 9.78 1.45
N ASN A 128 -5.38 10.49 2.55
CA ASN A 128 -5.07 11.92 2.65
C ASN A 128 -3.58 12.23 2.38
N GLN A 129 -2.66 11.37 2.84
CA GLN A 129 -1.23 11.56 2.59
C GLN A 129 -0.85 11.27 1.14
N ILE A 130 -1.54 10.33 0.48
CA ILE A 130 -1.38 10.08 -0.95
C ILE A 130 -1.84 11.31 -1.73
N GLU A 131 -3.05 11.83 -1.44
CA GLU A 131 -3.61 13.00 -2.12
C GLU A 131 -2.72 14.23 -1.94
N THR A 132 -2.27 14.54 -0.73
CA THR A 132 -1.30 15.64 -0.48
C THR A 132 0.02 15.43 -1.22
N PHE A 133 0.52 14.18 -1.28
CA PHE A 133 1.75 13.89 -2.02
C PHE A 133 1.58 14.09 -3.53
N ILE A 134 0.45 13.67 -4.09
CA ILE A 134 0.10 13.86 -5.51
C ILE A 134 0.02 15.36 -5.81
N GLU A 135 -0.71 16.12 -4.99
CA GLU A 135 -0.84 17.57 -5.11
C GLU A 135 0.54 18.26 -5.10
N PHE A 136 1.37 17.92 -4.11
CA PHE A 136 2.72 18.49 -4.00
C PHE A 136 3.60 18.15 -5.21
N THR A 137 3.52 16.90 -5.69
CA THR A 137 4.28 16.45 -6.87
C THR A 137 3.81 17.19 -8.12
N CYS A 138 2.51 17.39 -8.27
CA CYS A 138 1.90 18.15 -9.37
C CYS A 138 2.40 19.60 -9.40
N ILE A 139 2.42 20.27 -8.24
CA ILE A 139 2.91 21.66 -8.12
C ILE A 139 4.41 21.74 -8.44
N LEU A 140 5.24 20.87 -7.86
CA LEU A 140 6.68 20.88 -8.10
C LEU A 140 7.06 20.47 -9.53
N GLY A 141 6.25 19.62 -10.16
CA GLY A 141 6.42 19.22 -11.55
C GLY A 141 6.15 20.34 -12.57
N GLY A 142 5.77 21.54 -12.09
CA GLY A 142 5.49 22.68 -12.96
C GLY A 142 4.19 22.54 -13.73
N CYS A 143 3.22 21.78 -13.19
CA CYS A 143 1.91 21.67 -13.80
C CYS A 143 1.24 23.05 -13.94
N HIS A 144 0.94 23.46 -15.17
CA HIS A 144 0.27 24.72 -15.45
C HIS A 144 -1.13 24.82 -14.82
N TYR A 145 -1.80 23.68 -14.63
CA TYR A 145 -3.15 23.60 -14.06
C TYR A 145 -3.17 23.55 -12.52
N ALA A 146 -2.03 23.43 -11.84
CA ALA A 146 -1.97 23.21 -10.40
C ALA A 146 -2.59 24.35 -9.57
N TYR A 147 -2.66 25.56 -10.11
CA TYR A 147 -3.23 26.73 -9.43
C TYR A 147 -4.71 26.96 -9.75
N GLU A 148 -5.34 26.10 -10.57
CA GLU A 148 -6.77 26.22 -10.87
C GLU A 148 -7.63 25.78 -9.69
N LYS A 149 -8.69 26.55 -9.39
CA LYS A 149 -9.59 26.33 -8.23
C LYS A 149 -10.18 24.91 -8.13
N ASN A 150 -10.21 24.16 -9.23
CA ASN A 150 -10.81 22.83 -9.31
C ASN A 150 -9.81 21.71 -9.66
N CYS A 151 -8.51 22.01 -9.83
CA CYS A 151 -7.52 20.99 -10.20
C CYS A 151 -7.47 19.83 -9.19
N PHE A 152 -7.56 20.16 -7.89
CA PHE A 152 -7.49 19.18 -6.80
C PHE A 152 -8.84 18.81 -6.20
N LYS A 153 -9.89 19.62 -6.40
CA LYS A 153 -11.22 19.36 -5.81
C LYS A 153 -11.94 18.14 -6.39
N MET A 154 -11.58 17.72 -7.59
CA MET A 154 -12.21 16.58 -8.27
C MET A 154 -11.31 15.33 -8.35
N ASN A 155 -10.10 15.35 -7.78
CA ASN A 155 -9.07 14.33 -8.02
C ASN A 155 -8.88 14.03 -9.53
N ASN A 156 -9.21 14.98 -10.41
CA ASN A 156 -9.03 14.91 -11.85
C ASN A 156 -7.64 15.48 -12.16
N PHE A 157 -6.60 14.79 -11.69
CA PHE A 157 -5.23 15.18 -11.94
C PHE A 157 -4.90 14.90 -13.42
N LYS A 158 -5.23 15.83 -14.33
CA LYS A 158 -4.77 15.80 -15.72
C LYS A 158 -3.26 16.01 -15.85
N CYS A 159 -2.62 16.47 -14.77
CA CYS A 159 -1.21 16.73 -14.71
C CYS A 159 -0.46 15.56 -14.10
N CYS A 160 0.12 14.71 -14.96
CA CYS A 160 1.40 14.04 -14.70
C CYS A 160 1.90 13.15 -15.86
N GLU A 161 1.34 13.22 -17.09
CA GLU A 161 1.86 12.38 -18.19
C GLU A 161 3.36 12.61 -18.49
N THR A 162 3.83 13.86 -18.37
CA THR A 162 5.20 14.25 -18.77
C THR A 162 6.25 13.94 -17.71
N ASP A 163 5.94 14.14 -16.42
CA ASP A 163 6.87 13.82 -15.32
C ASP A 163 6.88 12.34 -14.96
N ARG A 164 5.80 11.61 -15.26
CA ARG A 164 5.74 10.13 -15.18
C ARG A 164 6.87 9.50 -16.00
N LYS A 165 7.13 10.01 -17.21
CA LYS A 165 8.25 9.55 -18.06
C LYS A 165 9.62 10.01 -17.58
N ARG A 166 9.75 11.22 -17.02
CA ARG A 166 11.04 11.72 -16.48
C ARG A 166 11.47 10.96 -15.22
N HIS A 167 10.55 10.65 -14.33
CA HIS A 167 10.86 9.90 -13.12
C HIS A 167 11.18 8.42 -13.40
N LEU A 168 10.57 7.82 -14.43
CA LEU A 168 10.91 6.49 -14.93
C LEU A 168 12.29 6.46 -15.62
N LYS A 169 12.64 7.47 -16.43
CA LYS A 169 13.93 7.55 -17.13
C LYS A 169 15.13 7.88 -16.23
N GLY A 170 14.94 8.68 -15.18
CA GLY A 170 16.08 9.24 -14.42
C GLY A 170 16.60 8.44 -13.23
N ARG A 171 15.86 7.43 -12.72
CA ARG A 171 16.25 6.71 -11.48
C ARG A 171 16.40 5.20 -11.58
N TYR A 172 15.94 4.57 -12.67
CA TYR A 172 15.93 3.10 -12.78
C TYR A 172 16.53 2.54 -14.08
N GLY A 173 17.09 3.38 -14.97
CA GLY A 173 17.88 2.88 -16.11
C GLY A 173 17.15 1.85 -16.97
N TYR A 174 15.89 2.10 -17.32
CA TYR A 174 15.22 1.35 -18.39
C TYR A 174 15.30 2.18 -19.67
N ALA A 175 15.95 1.58 -20.68
CA ALA A 175 16.15 2.10 -22.03
C ALA A 175 14.83 2.32 -22.77
#